data_AF-A0ABD0Z058-F1
#
_entry.id   AF-A0ABD0Z058-F1
#
_cell.length_a   1.000
_cell.length_b   1.000
_cell.length_c   1.000
_cell.angle_alpha   90.00
_cell.angle_beta   90.00
_cell.angle_gamma   90.00
#
_symmetry.space_group_name_H-M   'P 1'
#
loop_
_entity.id
_entity.type
_entity.pdbx_description
1 polymer ?
#
loop_
_entity_poly.entity_id
_entity_poly.type
_entity_poly.pdbx_seq_one_letter_code
_entity_poly.pdbx_strand_id
1 'polypeptide(L)'
;MASGGRDVYTLRNYGRRTNCSLTALMPVKMSVLSLGVGMALANTNFQIETGTIPKCKDKGLSDYVLIGGGEDLGLKKISILDTVCGVDSYPGRISETINCGVSTVKLVSSGNYENSVTVYFREANEQDIATFDCPI
;
A
#
# COMPACT_ATOMS: atom_id res chain seq x y z
N MET A 1 -17.46 -10.29 -6.38
CA MET A 1 -16.98 -11.60 -5.88
C MET A 1 -15.75 -11.97 -6.70
N ALA A 2 -14.56 -11.76 -6.15
CA ALA A 2 -13.34 -12.29 -6.74
C ALA A 2 -12.98 -13.55 -5.95
N SER A 3 -12.97 -14.67 -6.65
CA SER A 3 -12.44 -15.97 -6.22
C SER A 3 -11.00 -15.82 -5.73
N GLY A 4 -10.64 -16.49 -4.63
CA GLY A 4 -9.34 -16.42 -3.94
C GLY A 4 -8.12 -16.72 -4.82
N GLY A 5 -7.75 -15.74 -5.64
CA GLY A 5 -6.64 -15.76 -6.57
C GLY A 5 -5.47 -14.95 -6.03
N ARG A 6 -4.27 -15.48 -6.25
CA ARG A 6 -3.03 -14.72 -6.13
C ARG A 6 -3.00 -13.70 -7.26
N ASP A 7 -3.24 -12.44 -6.93
CA ASP A 7 -3.43 -11.41 -7.95
C ASP A 7 -2.48 -10.24 -7.75
N VAL A 8 -2.11 -9.62 -8.87
CA VAL A 8 -1.31 -8.40 -8.91
C VAL A 8 -2.22 -7.25 -9.29
N TYR A 9 -2.23 -6.22 -8.46
CA TYR A 9 -3.07 -5.04 -8.64
C TYR A 9 -2.21 -3.79 -8.73
N THR A 10 -2.52 -2.91 -9.67
CA THR A 10 -1.91 -1.58 -9.75
C THR A 10 -2.95 -0.52 -9.41
N LEU A 11 -2.69 0.26 -8.36
CA LEU A 11 -3.45 1.45 -8.02
C LEU A 11 -2.74 2.67 -8.62
N ARG A 12 -3.46 3.46 -9.42
CA ARG A 12 -2.92 4.65 -10.07
C ARG A 12 -3.90 5.82 -9.99
N ASN A 13 -3.40 7.00 -9.64
CA ASN A 13 -4.23 8.21 -9.54
C ASN A 13 -4.36 8.98 -10.87
N TYR A 14 -3.52 8.66 -11.87
CA TYR A 14 -3.43 9.37 -13.16
C TYR A 14 -3.29 10.89 -13.01
N GLY A 15 -2.50 11.35 -12.03
CA GLY A 15 -2.29 12.77 -11.76
C GLY A 15 -3.50 13.48 -11.13
N ARG A 16 -4.54 12.75 -10.73
CA ARG A 16 -5.73 13.32 -10.08
C ARG A 16 -5.60 13.27 -8.57
N ARG A 17 -6.21 14.26 -7.89
CA ARG A 17 -6.41 14.27 -6.44
C ARG A 17 -7.51 13.28 -6.05
N THR A 18 -7.20 12.00 -6.15
CA THR A 18 -8.11 10.90 -5.81
C THR A 18 -7.41 9.84 -4.98
N ASN A 19 -8.14 9.27 -4.04
CA ASN A 19 -7.67 8.10 -3.30
C ASN A 19 -8.12 6.83 -4.03
N CYS A 20 -7.25 5.83 -4.10
CA CYS A 20 -7.56 4.53 -4.68
C CYS A 20 -7.33 3.45 -3.61
N SER A 21 -8.21 2.47 -3.49
CA SER A 21 -8.08 1.41 -2.48
C SER A 21 -8.31 0.03 -3.07
N LEU A 22 -7.51 -0.92 -2.61
CA LEU A 22 -7.74 -2.36 -2.72
C LEU A 22 -8.09 -2.88 -1.33
N THR A 23 -9.15 -3.66 -1.22
CA THR A 23 -9.63 -4.19 0.05
C THR A 23 -10.02 -5.65 -0.11
N ALA A 24 -9.62 -6.49 0.84
CA ALA A 24 -10.08 -7.87 0.95
C ALA A 24 -10.71 -8.12 2.32
N LEU A 25 -11.69 -9.02 2.36
CA LEU A 25 -12.49 -9.32 3.54
C LEU A 25 -11.98 -10.59 4.24
N MET A 26 -10.66 -10.62 4.42
CA MET A 26 -9.91 -11.77 4.92
C MET A 26 -8.48 -11.37 5.30
N PRO A 27 -7.77 -12.20 6.08
CA PRO A 27 -6.32 -12.12 6.26
C PRO A 27 -5.58 -12.31 4.94
N VAL A 28 -4.49 -11.56 4.74
CA VAL A 28 -3.75 -11.55 3.47
C VAL A 28 -2.24 -11.56 3.65
N LYS A 29 -1.56 -12.24 2.72
CA LYS A 29 -0.15 -11.98 2.45
C LYS A 29 -0.07 -11.00 1.29
N MET A 30 0.60 -9.87 1.50
CA MET A 30 0.77 -8.84 0.49
C MET A 30 2.24 -8.47 0.31
N SER A 31 2.59 -7.98 -0.87
CA SER A 31 3.92 -7.42 -1.11
C SER A 31 3.84 -6.23 -2.04
N VAL A 32 4.64 -5.20 -1.79
CA VAL A 32 4.81 -4.11 -2.74
C VAL A 32 5.82 -4.55 -3.81
N LEU A 33 5.39 -4.53 -5.07
CA LEU A 33 6.21 -4.93 -6.22
C LEU A 33 6.84 -3.72 -6.89
N SER A 34 6.13 -2.59 -6.92
CA SER A 34 6.62 -1.33 -7.44
C SER A 34 5.92 -0.16 -6.74
N LEU A 35 6.69 0.87 -6.45
CA LEU A 35 6.26 2.08 -5.77
C LEU A 35 6.75 3.29 -6.58
N GLY A 36 5.85 4.22 -6.86
CA GLY A 36 6.16 5.54 -7.41
C GLY A 36 5.14 6.52 -6.86
N VAL A 37 5.38 7.03 -5.66
CA VAL A 37 4.40 7.83 -4.90
C VAL A 37 5.08 9.02 -4.25
N GLY A 38 4.53 10.21 -4.46
CA GLY A 38 4.99 11.46 -3.81
C GLY A 38 6.33 12.00 -4.32
N MET A 39 6.79 11.55 -5.49
CA MET A 39 8.04 12.03 -6.10
C MET A 39 7.79 12.48 -7.54
N ALA A 40 8.41 13.58 -7.95
CA ALA A 40 8.39 14.04 -9.33
C ALA A 40 9.38 13.21 -10.15
N LEU A 41 8.87 12.40 -11.08
CA LEU A 41 9.67 11.93 -12.20
C LEU A 41 9.84 13.13 -13.16
N ALA A 42 11.07 13.63 -13.24
CA ALA A 42 11.57 14.66 -14.16
C ALA A 42 11.32 16.14 -13.77
N ASN A 43 12.40 16.87 -13.47
CA ASN A 43 13.04 17.78 -14.45
C ASN A 43 14.27 18.56 -13.90
N THR A 44 14.93 18.08 -12.86
CA THR A 44 16.14 18.71 -12.31
C THR A 44 17.19 17.64 -12.10
N ASN A 45 18.47 17.99 -12.22
CA ASN A 45 19.67 17.15 -12.03
C ASN A 45 19.81 16.50 -10.63
N PHE A 46 18.70 16.17 -9.98
CA PHE A 46 18.64 15.49 -8.71
C PHE A 46 18.83 14.00 -8.94
N GLN A 47 19.83 13.44 -8.28
CA GLN A 47 19.89 12.02 -7.98
C GLN A 47 18.56 11.66 -7.31
N ILE A 48 17.70 10.91 -8.00
CA ILE A 48 16.51 10.37 -7.37
C ILE A 48 17.04 9.38 -6.34
N GLU A 49 16.93 9.70 -5.06
CA GLU A 49 17.13 8.72 -3.99
C GLU A 49 16.04 7.66 -4.17
N THR A 50 16.39 6.58 -4.86
CA THR A 50 15.49 5.45 -5.07
C THR A 50 15.35 4.69 -3.76
N GLY A 51 14.12 4.37 -3.39
CA GLY A 51 13.83 3.57 -2.22
C GLY A 51 12.42 3.75 -1.71
N THR A 52 12.08 2.88 -0.77
CA THR A 52 10.86 2.93 0.00
C THR A 52 11.13 3.76 1.25
N ILE A 53 10.37 4.84 1.42
CA ILE A 53 10.36 5.66 2.64
C ILE A 53 9.21 5.18 3.53
N PRO A 54 9.46 4.73 4.76
CA PRO A 54 8.41 4.36 5.70
C PRO A 54 7.87 5.57 6.46
N LYS A 55 6.70 5.41 7.08
CA LYS A 55 6.01 6.43 7.89
C LYS A 55 5.81 7.78 7.17
N CYS A 56 5.49 7.77 5.88
CA CYS A 56 5.34 8.98 5.08
C CYS A 56 4.27 9.93 5.60
N LYS A 57 3.16 9.40 6.13
CA LYS A 57 2.13 10.23 6.76
C LYS A 57 2.67 10.96 7.99
N ASP A 58 3.42 10.27 8.85
CA ASP A 58 3.98 10.85 10.07
C ASP A 58 5.08 11.88 9.76
N LYS A 59 5.74 11.73 8.62
CA LYS A 59 6.70 12.70 8.06
C LYS A 59 6.02 13.91 7.39
N GLY A 60 4.69 13.98 7.38
CA GLY A 60 3.93 15.09 6.80
C GLY A 60 3.84 15.08 5.27
N LEU A 61 4.17 13.95 4.62
CA LEU A 61 4.05 13.81 3.17
C LEU A 61 2.58 13.64 2.76
N SER A 62 2.18 14.29 1.67
CA SER A 62 0.78 14.37 1.24
C SER A 62 0.35 13.24 0.31
N ASP A 63 1.30 12.51 -0.26
CA ASP A 63 1.07 11.36 -1.12
C ASP A 63 1.77 10.15 -0.51
N TYR A 64 1.01 9.09 -0.25
CA TYR A 64 1.53 7.88 0.38
C TYR A 64 0.58 6.70 0.13
N VAL A 65 1.11 5.50 0.27
CA VAL A 65 0.35 4.25 0.32
C VAL A 65 0.17 3.89 1.79
N LEU A 66 -1.07 3.79 2.23
CA LEU A 66 -1.42 3.24 3.53
C LEU A 66 -1.61 1.74 3.40
N ILE A 67 -0.98 0.98 4.30
CA ILE A 67 -1.11 -0.47 4.42
C ILE A 67 -1.67 -0.75 5.81
N GLY A 68 -2.71 -1.58 5.90
CA GLY A 68 -3.31 -1.92 7.18
C GLY A 68 -4.61 -2.70 7.04
N GLY A 69 -5.43 -2.64 8.07
CA GLY A 69 -6.71 -3.35 8.10
C GLY A 69 -7.60 -2.90 9.25
N GLY A 70 -8.72 -3.59 9.42
CA GLY A 70 -9.65 -3.43 10.52
C GLY A 70 -10.65 -4.59 10.55
N GLU A 71 -11.65 -4.48 11.41
CA GLU A 71 -12.67 -5.52 11.57
C GLU A 71 -13.92 -5.25 10.73
N ASP A 72 -14.20 -3.97 10.39
CA ASP A 72 -15.40 -3.58 9.67
C ASP A 72 -15.14 -3.29 8.18
N LEU A 73 -16.08 -3.69 7.32
CA LEU A 73 -16.04 -3.40 5.88
C LEU A 73 -15.98 -1.89 5.61
N GLY A 74 -16.64 -1.10 6.47
CA GLY A 74 -16.63 0.35 6.38
C GLY A 74 -15.28 0.98 6.69
N LEU A 75 -14.34 0.20 7.25
CA LEU A 75 -13.01 0.65 7.67
C LEU A 75 -13.10 1.95 8.47
N LYS A 76 -14.10 2.06 9.36
CA LYS A 76 -14.33 3.29 10.15
C LYS A 76 -13.13 3.56 11.07
N LYS A 77 -12.49 2.47 11.51
CA LYS A 77 -11.25 2.49 12.28
C LYS A 77 -10.25 1.56 11.59
N ILE A 78 -9.34 2.15 10.83
CA ILE A 78 -8.21 1.43 10.22
C ILE A 78 -7.06 1.40 11.22
N SER A 79 -6.58 0.21 11.53
CA SER A 79 -5.31 -0.04 12.17
C SER A 79 -4.22 -0.03 11.10
N ILE A 80 -3.30 0.92 11.23
CA ILE A 80 -2.26 1.18 10.22
C ILE A 80 -1.03 0.35 10.57
N LEU A 81 -0.58 -0.46 9.63
CA LEU A 81 0.72 -1.16 9.70
C LEU A 81 1.85 -0.19 9.34
N ASP A 82 1.77 0.42 8.16
CA ASP A 82 2.72 1.44 7.73
C ASP A 82 2.10 2.39 6.69
N THR A 83 2.76 3.51 6.47
CA THR A 83 2.51 4.41 5.35
C THR A 83 3.79 4.60 4.56
N VAL A 84 3.80 4.26 3.28
CA VAL A 84 5.01 4.23 2.46
C VAL A 84 4.92 5.12 1.24
N CYS A 85 6.03 5.65 0.79
CA CYS A 85 6.15 6.49 -0.40
C CYS A 85 7.58 6.41 -0.96
N GLY A 86 7.87 7.11 -2.05
CA GLY A 86 9.16 7.04 -2.74
C GLY A 86 9.06 6.33 -4.09
N VAL A 87 10.21 5.93 -4.62
CA VAL A 87 10.36 5.27 -5.93
C VAL A 87 11.20 4.03 -5.74
N ASP A 88 10.54 2.87 -5.80
CA ASP A 88 11.19 1.57 -5.60
C ASP A 88 10.63 0.58 -6.63
N SER A 89 11.51 -0.02 -7.41
CA SER A 89 11.16 -1.02 -8.41
C SER A 89 11.62 -2.43 -8.01
N TYR A 90 12.16 -2.60 -6.80
CA TYR A 90 12.60 -3.91 -6.33
C TYR A 90 11.48 -4.59 -5.54
N PRO A 91 10.90 -5.69 -6.06
CA PRO A 91 9.78 -6.34 -5.41
C PRO A 91 10.17 -6.96 -4.06
N GLY A 92 9.24 -6.93 -3.10
CA GLY A 92 9.33 -7.72 -1.87
C GLY A 92 10.06 -7.06 -0.70
N ARG A 93 10.51 -5.81 -0.82
CA ARG A 93 11.03 -5.02 0.33
C ARG A 93 9.99 -4.82 1.43
N ILE A 94 8.73 -4.65 1.03
CA ILE A 94 7.58 -4.70 1.93
C ILE A 94 6.84 -5.99 1.60
N SER A 95 6.79 -6.92 2.54
CA SER A 95 6.14 -8.22 2.37
C SER A 95 5.49 -8.65 3.67
N GLU A 96 4.24 -8.24 3.83
CA GLU A 96 3.54 -8.27 5.10
C GLU A 96 2.42 -9.31 5.09
N THR A 97 2.20 -9.93 6.25
CA THR A 97 1.06 -10.79 6.51
C THR A 97 0.12 -10.01 7.44
N ILE A 98 -0.98 -9.51 6.88
CA ILE A 98 -1.98 -8.70 7.58
C ILE A 98 -3.09 -9.63 8.04
N ASN A 99 -3.18 -9.83 9.35
CA ASN A 99 -4.16 -10.69 9.98
C ASN A 99 -5.30 -9.83 10.57
N CYS A 100 -6.23 -9.46 9.69
CA CYS A 100 -7.40 -8.62 10.02
C CYS A 100 -8.64 -9.19 9.34
N GLY A 101 -9.83 -8.96 9.90
CA GLY A 101 -11.09 -9.30 9.24
C GLY A 101 -11.25 -8.61 7.87
N VAL A 102 -10.70 -7.41 7.74
CA VAL A 102 -10.61 -6.64 6.51
C VAL A 102 -9.20 -6.08 6.34
N SER A 103 -8.55 -6.42 5.23
CA SER A 103 -7.20 -5.94 4.89
C SER A 103 -7.27 -4.93 3.75
N THR A 104 -6.46 -3.87 3.78
CA THR A 104 -6.50 -2.81 2.77
C THR A 104 -5.14 -2.22 2.43
N VAL A 105 -5.02 -1.86 1.16
CA VAL A 105 -3.99 -0.98 0.62
C VAL A 105 -4.67 0.24 0.03
N LYS A 106 -4.31 1.43 0.48
CA LYS A 106 -4.90 2.69 0.02
C LYS A 106 -3.84 3.66 -0.47
N LEU A 107 -3.87 3.97 -1.75
CA LEU A 107 -3.12 5.09 -2.31
C LEU A 107 -3.85 6.40 -1.94
N VAL A 108 -3.20 7.23 -1.13
CA VAL A 108 -3.64 8.59 -0.79
C VAL A 108 -2.88 9.56 -1.68
N SER A 109 -3.60 10.47 -2.35
CA SER A 109 -2.98 11.41 -3.27
C SER A 109 -3.45 12.85 -3.11
N SER A 110 -2.48 13.77 -3.18
CA SER A 110 -2.67 15.22 -3.27
C SER A 110 -3.07 15.70 -4.66
N GLY A 111 -2.78 14.90 -5.71
CA GLY A 111 -2.93 15.28 -7.12
C GLY A 111 -1.74 16.03 -7.71
N ASN A 112 -0.67 16.27 -6.95
CA ASN A 112 0.54 16.95 -7.44
C ASN A 112 1.50 16.03 -8.21
N TYR A 113 1.29 14.72 -8.14
CA TYR A 113 2.14 13.69 -8.75
C TYR A 113 1.29 12.64 -9.47
N GLU A 114 1.88 12.00 -10.48
CA GLU A 114 1.37 10.74 -11.01
C GLU A 114 1.81 9.59 -10.10
N ASN A 115 0.96 9.25 -9.15
CA ASN A 115 1.22 8.18 -8.21
C ASN A 115 0.76 6.83 -8.75
N SER A 116 1.62 5.84 -8.59
CA SER A 116 1.35 4.44 -8.92
C SER A 116 1.95 3.52 -7.86
N VAL A 117 1.21 2.49 -7.46
CA VAL A 117 1.72 1.39 -6.66
C VAL A 117 1.20 0.07 -7.22
N THR A 118 2.09 -0.90 -7.38
CA THR A 118 1.75 -2.26 -7.78
C THR A 118 1.98 -3.18 -6.60
N VAL A 119 0.95 -3.93 -6.22
CA VAL A 119 0.97 -4.87 -5.10
C VAL A 119 0.63 -6.27 -5.55
N TYR A 120 1.35 -7.24 -5.02
CA TYR A 120 0.93 -8.62 -4.99
C TYR A 120 0.04 -8.84 -3.76
N PHE A 121 -1.07 -9.55 -3.94
CA PHE A 121 -2.08 -9.71 -2.93
C PHE A 121 -2.68 -11.12 -3.00
N ARG A 122 -2.70 -11.84 -1.86
CA ARG A 122 -3.33 -13.16 -1.75
C ARG A 122 -3.87 -13.41 -0.35
N GLU A 123 -4.77 -14.38 -0.24
CA GLU A 123 -5.13 -14.97 1.04
C GLU A 123 -3.90 -15.48 1.80
N ALA A 124 -3.83 -15.17 3.10
CA ALA A 124 -2.83 -15.74 4.00
C ALA A 124 -3.16 -17.21 4.29
N ASN A 125 -2.14 -18.04 4.46
CA ASN A 125 -2.28 -19.46 4.82
C ASN A 125 -1.54 -19.78 6.13
N GLU A 126 -1.65 -21.03 6.59
CA GLU A 126 -1.06 -21.48 7.86
C GLU A 126 0.47 -21.37 7.92
N GLN A 127 1.16 -21.28 6.78
CA GLN A 127 2.61 -21.08 6.74
C GLN A 127 3.01 -19.59 6.84
N ASP A 128 2.05 -18.67 6.65
CA ASP A 128 2.30 -17.24 6.77
C ASP A 128 2.24 -16.80 8.23
N ILE A 129 3.39 -16.43 8.77
CA ILE A 129 3.46 -15.81 10.10
C ILE A 129 2.91 -14.39 9.98
N ALA A 130 1.93 -14.06 10.82
CA ALA A 130 1.38 -12.72 10.93
C ALA A 130 2.49 -11.72 11.30
N THR A 131 2.64 -10.67 10.49
CA THR A 131 3.54 -9.55 10.82
C THR A 131 2.75 -8.38 11.40
N PHE A 132 1.43 -8.39 11.23
CA PHE A 132 0.52 -7.40 11.77
C PHE A 132 -0.83 -8.02 12.13
N ASP A 133 -1.23 -7.84 13.38
CA ASP A 133 -2.54 -8.24 13.90
C ASP A 133 -3.39 -6.99 14.18
N CYS A 134 -4.61 -6.97 13.66
CA CYS A 134 -5.55 -5.92 14.02
C CYS A 134 -6.02 -6.07 15.48
N PRO A 135 -6.09 -4.98 16.25
CA PRO A 135 -6.69 -5.01 17.58
C PRO A 135 -8.18 -5.36 17.47
N ILE A 136 -8.59 -6.26 18.36
CA ILE A 136 -9.97 -6.72 18.55
C ILE A 136 -10.82 -5.62 19.19
#